data_AF-C0FVV3-F1
#
_entry.id   AF-C0FVV3-F1
#
_cell.length_a   1.000
_cell.length_b   1.000
_cell.length_c   1.000
_cell.angle_alpha   90.00
_cell.angle_beta   90.00
_cell.angle_gamma   90.00
#
_symmetry.space_group_name_H-M   'P 1'
#
loop_
_entity.id
_entity.type
_entity.pdbx_description
1 polymer ?
#
loop_
_entity_poly.entity_id
_entity_poly.type
_entity_poly.pdbx_seq_one_letter_code
_entity_poly.pdbx_strand_id
1 'polypeptide(L)'
;MLTAYDDTKLVQLIKEARSECDFLSVYIHWGVEYEAYPQDYQTKIATDCFNAGADLILGAHTHCLQGISYISEKPVFYSLGNFVFGQNIDKTAAVKVQVSSDGTVSYGLLPVYAAGGTTKLMDTNCASALYQYMTQISDGVTIGADGKIN
;
A
#
# COMPACT_ATOMS: atom_id res chain seq x y z
N MET A 1 22.52 -6.90 1.58
CA MET A 1 21.44 -6.53 0.65
C MET A 1 20.12 -6.70 1.40
N LEU A 2 19.12 -5.85 1.20
CA LEU A 2 17.78 -6.09 1.74
C LEU A 2 17.08 -7.11 0.84
N THR A 3 16.33 -8.03 1.43
CA THR A 3 15.54 -9.02 0.69
C THR A 3 14.12 -9.04 1.23
N ALA A 4 13.16 -9.45 0.40
CA ALA A 4 11.77 -9.64 0.81
C ALA A 4 11.45 -11.10 1.18
N TYR A 5 12.46 -11.83 1.67
CA TYR A 5 12.36 -13.22 2.14
C TYR A 5 13.00 -13.42 3.52
N ASP A 6 14.12 -12.72 3.78
CA ASP A 6 14.72 -12.53 5.10
C ASP A 6 14.63 -11.06 5.49
N ASP A 7 13.78 -10.80 6.49
CA ASP A 7 13.45 -9.48 7.02
C ASP A 7 14.36 -9.05 8.18
N THR A 8 15.33 -9.87 8.60
CA THR A 8 16.20 -9.58 9.75
C THR A 8 16.88 -8.22 9.63
N LYS A 9 17.49 -7.95 8.47
CA LYS A 9 18.18 -6.67 8.23
C LYS A 9 17.21 -5.50 8.08
N LEU A 10 16.04 -5.73 7.49
CA LEU A 10 15.01 -4.71 7.34
C LEU A 10 14.47 -4.27 8.71
N VAL A 11 14.11 -5.24 9.55
CA VAL A 11 13.65 -5.05 10.93
C VAL A 11 14.67 -4.26 11.75
N GLN A 12 15.96 -4.57 11.62
CA GLN A 12 17.01 -3.83 12.33
C GLN A 12 17.05 -2.36 11.91
N LEU A 13 17.00 -2.07 10.61
CA LEU A 13 17.00 -0.70 10.10
C LEU A 13 15.75 0.08 10.52
N ILE A 14 14.59 -0.57 10.59
CA ILE A 14 13.34 0.07 11.06
C ILE A 14 13.50 0.49 12.53
N LYS A 15 14.08 -0.37 13.38
CA LYS A 15 14.31 -0.05 14.80
C LYS A 15 15.25 1.14 14.97
N GLU A 16 16.31 1.22 14.17
CA GLU A 16 17.25 2.34 14.17
C GLU A 16 16.55 3.64 13.73
N ALA A 17 15.88 3.61 12.57
CA ALA A 17 15.20 4.78 12.00
C ALA A 17 14.04 5.30 12.85
N ARG A 18 13.35 4.43 13.60
CA ARG A 18 12.22 4.82 14.46
C ARG A 18 12.58 5.91 15.45
N SER A 19 13.82 5.93 15.94
CA SER A 19 14.29 6.94 16.90
C SER A 19 14.52 8.32 16.29
N GLU A 20 14.50 8.43 14.95
CA GLU A 20 14.87 9.64 14.21
C GLU A 20 13.68 10.31 13.50
N CYS A 21 12.47 9.77 13.63
CA CYS A 21 11.29 10.27 12.92
C CYS A 21 10.00 10.17 13.74
N ASP A 22 9.01 11.01 13.41
CA ASP A 22 7.66 10.97 13.98
C ASP A 22 6.74 9.97 13.26
N PHE A 23 6.96 9.76 11.96
CA PHE A 23 6.19 8.83 11.13
C PHE A 23 7.12 8.02 10.21
N LEU A 24 7.09 6.70 10.32
CA LEU A 24 8.00 5.80 9.61
C LEU A 24 7.26 4.96 8.57
N SER A 25 7.52 5.21 7.28
CA SER A 25 7.00 4.38 6.19
C SER A 25 8.07 3.44 5.64
N VAL A 26 7.67 2.19 5.36
CA VAL A 26 8.48 1.18 4.71
C VAL A 26 7.96 0.96 3.30
N TYR A 27 8.84 1.08 2.31
CA TYR A 27 8.55 0.72 0.91
C TYR A 27 9.27 -0.59 0.56
N ILE A 28 8.54 -1.57 0.04
CA ILE A 28 9.06 -2.92 -0.18
C ILE A 28 8.60 -3.52 -1.51
N HIS A 29 9.51 -4.23 -2.19
CA HIS A 29 9.27 -4.87 -3.48
C HIS A 29 9.15 -6.38 -3.26
N TRP A 30 7.94 -6.94 -3.36
CA TRP A 30 7.61 -8.30 -2.91
C TRP A 30 6.35 -8.89 -3.56
N GLY A 31 5.94 -10.09 -3.16
CA GLY A 31 4.73 -10.71 -3.67
C GLY A 31 4.98 -11.50 -4.95
N VAL A 32 3.88 -11.97 -5.54
CA VAL A 32 3.90 -12.76 -6.77
C VAL A 32 3.25 -11.91 -7.86
N GLU A 33 3.85 -11.90 -9.05
CA GLU A 33 3.33 -11.15 -10.19
C GLU A 33 1.87 -11.53 -10.47
N TYR A 34 1.04 -10.52 -10.66
CA TYR A 34 -0.38 -10.59 -11.01
C TYR A 34 -1.30 -11.26 -9.98
N GLU A 35 -0.80 -11.56 -8.78
CA GLU A 35 -1.62 -12.06 -7.67
C GLU A 35 -2.24 -10.90 -6.87
N ALA A 36 -3.57 -10.82 -6.83
CA ALA A 36 -4.30 -9.74 -6.15
C ALA A 36 -4.38 -9.91 -4.62
N TYR A 37 -4.08 -11.11 -4.12
CA TYR A 37 -4.08 -11.42 -2.68
C TYR A 37 -2.64 -11.59 -2.18
N PRO A 38 -2.31 -11.00 -1.02
CA PRO A 38 -0.98 -11.12 -0.44
C PRO A 38 -0.68 -12.57 -0.04
N GLN A 39 0.58 -12.95 -0.14
CA GLN A 39 1.07 -14.24 0.34
C GLN A 39 1.37 -14.19 1.84
N ASP A 40 1.34 -15.33 2.52
CA ASP A 40 1.58 -15.44 3.98
C ASP A 40 2.89 -14.76 4.41
N TYR A 41 3.95 -14.88 3.60
CA TYR A 41 5.23 -14.25 3.90
C TYR A 41 5.17 -12.72 3.84
N GLN A 42 4.34 -12.13 2.96
CA GLN A 42 4.15 -10.68 2.90
C GLN A 42 3.51 -10.20 4.21
N THR A 43 2.47 -10.89 4.69
CA THR A 43 1.79 -10.59 5.96
C THR A 43 2.72 -10.76 7.16
N LYS A 44 3.54 -11.83 7.16
CA LYS A 44 4.56 -12.05 8.19
C LYS A 44 5.57 -10.89 8.24
N ILE A 45 6.20 -10.57 7.11
CA ILE A 45 7.20 -9.49 7.04
C ILE A 45 6.57 -8.15 7.43
N ALA A 46 5.33 -7.88 6.99
CA ALA A 46 4.60 -6.68 7.37
C ALA A 46 4.42 -6.59 8.89
N THR A 47 4.01 -7.70 9.53
CA THR A 47 3.87 -7.80 10.99
C THR A 47 5.19 -7.50 11.69
N ASP A 48 6.31 -8.07 11.21
CA ASP A 48 7.63 -7.85 11.81
C ASP A 48 8.12 -6.40 11.63
N CYS A 49 7.81 -5.77 10.49
CA CYS A 49 8.07 -4.36 10.27
C CYS A 49 7.27 -3.46 11.22
N PHE A 50 5.98 -3.75 11.45
CA PHE A 50 5.17 -2.99 12.41
C PHE A 50 5.67 -3.18 13.84
N ASN A 51 5.99 -4.41 14.24
CA ASN A 51 6.61 -4.72 15.54
C ASN A 51 7.96 -4.01 15.74
N ALA A 52 8.67 -3.72 14.65
CA ALA A 52 9.93 -2.99 14.66
C ALA A 52 9.77 -1.47 14.76
N GLY A 53 8.57 -0.93 14.52
CA GLY A 53 8.26 0.50 14.67
C GLY A 53 7.76 1.22 13.42
N ALA A 54 7.54 0.52 12.31
CA ALA A 54 6.90 1.12 11.12
C ALA A 54 5.47 1.58 11.44
N ASP A 55 4.99 2.62 10.74
CA ASP A 55 3.62 3.14 10.83
C ASP A 55 2.79 2.87 9.56
N LEU A 56 3.47 2.70 8.43
CA LEU A 56 2.86 2.46 7.12
C LEU A 56 3.76 1.57 6.29
N ILE A 57 3.18 0.60 5.60
CA ILE A 57 3.90 -0.24 4.62
C ILE A 57 3.27 -0.07 3.23
N LEU A 58 4.11 0.21 2.24
CA LEU A 58 3.75 0.35 0.84
C LEU A 58 4.52 -0.70 0.03
N GLY A 59 3.79 -1.64 -0.56
CA GLY A 59 4.35 -2.68 -1.40
C GLY A 59 4.24 -2.36 -2.89
N ALA A 60 4.98 -3.13 -3.69
CA ALA A 60 4.99 -3.07 -5.15
C ALA A 60 5.29 -4.46 -5.74
N HIS A 61 5.93 -4.52 -6.92
CA HIS A 61 6.35 -5.72 -7.66
C HIS A 61 5.24 -6.50 -8.35
N THR A 62 4.08 -6.71 -7.74
CA THR A 62 3.08 -7.61 -8.32
C THR A 62 2.49 -7.14 -9.65
N HIS A 63 2.79 -5.92 -10.12
CA HIS A 63 2.27 -5.32 -11.35
C HIS A 63 0.74 -5.22 -11.42
N CYS A 64 0.03 -5.55 -10.34
CA CYS A 64 -1.39 -5.40 -10.15
C CYS A 64 -1.68 -4.78 -8.77
N LEU A 65 -2.91 -4.34 -8.55
CA LEU A 65 -3.34 -3.93 -7.22
C LEU A 65 -3.46 -5.18 -6.34
N GLN A 66 -2.91 -5.11 -5.13
CA GLN A 66 -3.18 -6.07 -4.06
C GLN A 66 -4.02 -5.42 -2.97
N GLY A 67 -4.70 -6.26 -2.20
CA GLY A 67 -5.48 -5.85 -1.03
C GLY A 67 -4.71 -5.01 -0.02
N ILE A 68 -5.47 -4.44 0.89
CA ILE A 68 -4.99 -3.70 2.06
C ILE A 68 -5.37 -4.53 3.29
N SER A 69 -4.52 -4.50 4.30
CA SER A 69 -4.84 -5.04 5.63
C SER A 69 -4.41 -4.06 6.71
N TYR A 70 -5.07 -4.14 7.87
CA TYR A 70 -4.61 -3.49 9.08
C TYR A 70 -4.00 -4.53 10.01
N ILE A 71 -2.74 -4.34 10.37
CA ILE A 71 -2.02 -5.17 11.32
C ILE A 71 -1.70 -4.27 12.52
N SER A 72 -2.22 -4.62 13.70
CA SER A 72 -2.08 -3.80 14.91
C SER A 72 -2.47 -2.33 14.67
N GLU A 73 -3.63 -2.12 14.03
CA GLU A 73 -4.20 -0.79 13.69
C GLU A 73 -3.38 0.04 12.68
N LYS A 74 -2.37 -0.54 12.04
CA LYS A 74 -1.54 0.12 11.03
C LYS A 74 -1.74 -0.50 9.64
N PRO A 75 -1.87 0.32 8.57
CA PRO A 75 -2.18 -0.21 7.25
C PRO A 75 -0.94 -0.69 6.50
N VAL A 76 -1.09 -1.83 5.83
CA VAL A 76 -0.20 -2.29 4.77
C VAL A 76 -0.95 -2.30 3.44
N PHE A 77 -0.41 -1.57 2.46
CA PHE A 77 -0.85 -1.61 1.07
C PHE A 77 0.05 -2.58 0.33
N TYR A 78 -0.38 -3.82 0.10
CA TYR A 78 0.55 -4.85 -0.38
C TYR A 78 1.07 -4.59 -1.81
N SER A 79 0.30 -3.91 -2.65
CA SER A 79 0.75 -3.40 -3.95
C SER A 79 -0.24 -2.37 -4.50
N LEU A 80 0.30 -1.30 -5.10
CA LEU A 80 -0.48 -0.25 -5.77
C LEU A 80 -0.57 -0.44 -7.31
N GLY A 81 -0.01 -1.55 -7.79
CA GLY A 81 0.13 -1.84 -9.21
C GLY A 81 1.09 -0.88 -9.92
N ASN A 82 0.96 -0.84 -11.23
CA ASN A 82 1.81 -0.02 -12.09
C ASN A 82 1.30 1.42 -12.14
N PHE A 83 2.12 2.41 -11.81
CA PHE A 83 1.73 3.82 -11.93
C PHE A 83 1.95 4.36 -13.35
N VAL A 84 3.19 4.35 -13.85
CA VAL A 84 3.54 4.66 -15.26
C VAL A 84 4.46 3.57 -15.76
N PHE A 85 4.06 2.83 -16.80
CA PHE A 85 4.75 1.57 -17.16
C PHE A 85 4.78 1.24 -18.66
N GLY A 86 4.83 2.24 -19.53
CA GLY A 86 4.98 2.06 -20.99
C GLY A 86 3.80 1.40 -21.71
N GLN A 87 2.75 1.04 -20.96
CA GLN A 87 1.51 0.43 -21.45
C GLN A 87 0.29 1.17 -20.88
N ASN A 88 -0.89 0.90 -21.43
CA ASN A 88 -2.13 1.33 -20.82
C ASN A 88 -2.40 0.50 -19.55
N ILE A 89 -2.89 1.15 -18.50
CA ILE A 89 -3.15 0.56 -17.19
C ILE A 89 -4.55 0.98 -16.79
N ASP A 90 -5.48 0.04 -16.82
CA ASP A 90 -6.91 0.32 -16.60
C ASP A 90 -7.22 0.69 -15.15
N LYS A 91 -6.45 0.15 -14.20
CA LYS A 91 -6.59 0.42 -12.77
C LYS A 91 -5.24 0.39 -12.06
N THR A 92 -4.95 1.46 -11.35
CA THR A 92 -3.87 1.60 -10.37
C THR A 92 -4.33 2.60 -9.30
N ALA A 93 -3.54 2.82 -8.26
CA ALA A 93 -3.85 3.80 -7.24
C ALA A 93 -2.60 4.55 -6.79
N ALA A 94 -2.80 5.78 -6.32
CA ALA A 94 -1.85 6.43 -5.43
C ALA A 94 -2.43 6.46 -4.02
N VAL A 95 -1.57 6.43 -3.00
CA VAL A 95 -1.99 6.56 -1.60
C VAL A 95 -1.79 7.99 -1.16
N LYS A 96 -2.85 8.61 -0.63
CA LYS A 96 -2.79 9.87 0.09
C LYS A 96 -2.64 9.56 1.57
N VAL A 97 -1.55 10.03 2.16
CA VAL A 97 -1.30 9.97 3.61
C VAL A 97 -1.36 11.38 4.15
N GLN A 98 -2.16 11.61 5.18
CA GLN A 98 -2.24 12.88 5.88
C GLN A 98 -1.90 12.68 7.34
N VAL A 99 -0.79 13.27 7.77
CA VAL A 99 -0.30 13.28 9.16
C VAL A 99 -0.61 14.65 9.76
N SER A 100 -1.44 14.67 10.79
CA SER A 100 -1.82 15.88 11.53
C SER A 100 -0.82 16.18 12.65
N SER A 101 -0.76 17.43 13.09
CA SER A 101 0.17 17.86 14.16
C SER A 101 -0.14 17.25 15.53
N ASP A 102 -1.34 16.71 15.72
CA ASP A 102 -1.75 15.98 16.93
C ASP A 102 -1.39 14.48 16.87
N GLY A 103 -0.71 14.04 15.81
CA GLY A 103 -0.35 12.65 15.57
C GLY A 103 -1.43 11.81 14.88
N THR A 104 -2.61 12.39 14.60
CA THR A 104 -3.65 11.67 13.85
C THR A 104 -3.19 11.42 12.42
N VAL A 105 -3.29 10.18 11.95
CA VAL A 105 -2.97 9.82 10.57
C VAL A 105 -4.23 9.31 9.86
N SER A 106 -4.46 9.79 8.64
CA SER A 106 -5.53 9.29 7.78
C SER A 106 -4.99 8.89 6.42
N TYR A 107 -5.66 7.91 5.83
CA TYR A 107 -5.26 7.28 4.57
C TYR A 107 -6.40 7.35 3.57
N GLY A 108 -6.06 7.60 2.31
CA GLY A 108 -7.01 7.56 1.21
C GLY A 108 -6.37 7.00 -0.05
N LEU A 109 -7.20 6.38 -0.90
CA LEU A 109 -6.82 5.95 -2.23
C LEU A 109 -7.25 7.00 -3.25
N LEU A 110 -6.31 7.35 -4.13
CA LEU A 110 -6.56 8.14 -5.32
C LEU A 110 -6.65 7.18 -6.51
N PRO A 111 -7.83 7.02 -7.13
CA PRO A 111 -8.04 6.10 -8.22
C PRO A 111 -7.45 6.70 -9.49
N VAL A 112 -6.50 5.97 -10.09
CA VAL A 112 -5.76 6.45 -11.26
C VAL A 112 -5.71 5.37 -12.33
N TYR A 113 -5.68 5.81 -13.58
CA TYR A 113 -5.38 4.97 -14.74
C TYR A 113 -4.20 5.58 -15.49
N ALA A 114 -3.53 4.79 -16.31
CA ALA A 114 -2.47 5.29 -17.18
C ALA A 114 -2.81 5.03 -18.65
N ALA A 115 -2.65 6.05 -19.48
CA ALA A 115 -2.79 5.92 -20.93
C ALA A 115 -1.90 6.95 -21.63
N GLY A 116 -1.32 6.55 -22.77
CA GLY A 116 -0.44 7.43 -23.56
C GLY A 116 0.78 7.93 -22.76
N GLY A 117 1.33 7.10 -21.86
CA GLY A 117 2.48 7.46 -21.03
C GLY A 117 2.20 8.45 -19.90
N THR A 118 0.93 8.71 -19.58
CA THR A 118 0.53 9.64 -18.51
C THR A 118 -0.44 8.97 -17.54
N THR A 119 -0.34 9.30 -16.25
CA THR A 119 -1.35 8.95 -15.24
C THR A 119 -2.40 10.03 -15.11
N LYS A 120 -3.65 9.62 -14.93
CA LYS A 120 -4.80 10.51 -14.80
C LYS A 120 -5.71 9.99 -13.70
N LEU A 121 -6.33 10.92 -12.97
CA LEU A 121 -7.40 10.57 -12.04
C LEU A 121 -8.57 9.97 -12.82
N MET A 122 -9.18 8.94 -12.26
CA MET A 122 -10.44 8.39 -12.77
C MET A 122 -11.57 9.40 -12.54
N ASP A 123 -12.58 9.35 -13.41
CA ASP A 123 -13.86 10.01 -13.13
C ASP A 123 -14.62 9.29 -11.99
N THR A 124 -15.69 9.90 -11.50
CA THR A 124 -16.45 9.39 -10.34
C THR A 124 -16.99 7.98 -10.54
N ASN A 125 -17.39 7.60 -11.76
CA ASN A 125 -17.96 6.29 -12.03
C ASN A 125 -16.87 5.21 -11.99
N CYS A 126 -15.76 5.45 -12.67
CA CYS A 126 -14.60 4.54 -12.67
C CYS A 126 -13.95 4.44 -11.29
N ALA A 127 -13.88 5.55 -10.55
CA ALA A 127 -13.40 5.60 -9.17
C ALA A 127 -14.19 4.67 -8.25
N SER A 128 -15.53 4.70 -8.33
CA SER A 128 -16.41 3.84 -7.52
C SER A 128 -16.12 2.35 -7.76
N ALA A 129 -15.95 1.95 -9.02
CA ALA A 129 -15.61 0.56 -9.37
C ALA A 129 -14.25 0.14 -8.80
N LEU A 130 -13.25 1.03 -8.80
CA LEU A 130 -11.94 0.76 -8.20
C LEU A 130 -12.05 0.60 -6.68
N TYR A 131 -12.79 1.47 -6.00
CA TYR A 131 -12.98 1.38 -4.54
C TYR A 131 -13.70 0.10 -4.13
N GLN A 132 -14.73 -0.31 -4.89
CA GLN A 132 -15.43 -1.58 -4.68
C GLN A 132 -14.49 -2.77 -4.88
N TYR A 133 -13.70 -2.76 -5.96
CA TYR A 133 -12.71 -3.79 -6.23
C TYR A 133 -11.66 -3.89 -5.11
N MET A 134 -11.10 -2.76 -4.70
CA MET A 134 -10.12 -2.72 -3.62
C MET A 134 -10.71 -3.17 -2.29
N THR A 135 -11.96 -2.82 -1.98
CA THR A 135 -12.68 -3.34 -0.79
C THR A 135 -12.82 -4.86 -0.87
N GLN A 136 -13.14 -5.42 -2.04
CA GLN A 136 -13.31 -6.88 -2.23
C GLN A 136 -12.02 -7.67 -2.02
N ILE A 137 -10.87 -7.13 -2.46
CA ILE A 137 -9.58 -7.83 -2.36
C ILE A 137 -8.84 -7.53 -1.04
N SER A 138 -9.38 -6.67 -0.19
CA SER A 138 -8.79 -6.29 1.09
C SER A 138 -9.39 -7.10 2.26
N ASP A 139 -8.60 -7.30 3.31
CA ASP A 139 -9.04 -8.04 4.49
C ASP A 139 -9.54 -7.07 5.57
N GLY A 140 -10.85 -7.06 5.80
CA GLY A 140 -11.49 -6.23 6.83
C GLY A 140 -11.44 -4.73 6.58
N VAL A 141 -11.10 -4.29 5.36
CA VAL A 141 -10.95 -2.86 5.00
C VAL A 141 -12.03 -2.45 4.00
N THR A 142 -12.60 -1.28 4.22
CA THR A 142 -13.57 -0.64 3.32
C THR A 142 -13.03 0.68 2.78
N ILE A 143 -13.36 0.98 1.53
CA ILE A 143 -12.99 2.25 0.91
C ILE A 143 -14.25 3.05 0.62
N GLY A 144 -14.36 4.20 1.26
CA GLY A 144 -15.48 5.12 1.11
C GLY A 144 -15.53 5.73 -0.30
N ALA A 145 -16.68 6.30 -0.65
CA ALA A 145 -16.87 6.97 -1.93
C ALA A 145 -15.96 8.20 -2.12
N ASP A 146 -15.44 8.75 -1.02
CA ASP A 146 -14.45 9.84 -1.00
C ASP A 146 -13.00 9.33 -1.06
N GLY A 147 -12.80 8.01 -1.22
CA GLY A 147 -11.50 7.34 -1.26
C GLY A 147 -10.88 7.11 0.12
N LYS A 148 -11.51 7.51 1.23
CA LYS A 148 -10.99 7.23 2.57
C LYS A 148 -11.05 5.76 2.91
N ILE A 149 -10.03 5.30 3.63
CA ILE A 149 -9.91 3.93 4.10
C ILE A 149 -10.48 3.84 5.52
N ASN A 150 -11.40 2.91 5.76
CA ASN A 150 -12.04 2.66 7.05
C ASN A 150 -12.03 1.16 7.39
#